data_AF-A0A5K1AKJ5-F1
#
_entry.id   AF-A0A5K1AKJ5-F1
#
_cell.length_a   1.000
_cell.length_b   1.000
_cell.length_c   1.000
_cell.angle_alpha   90.00
_cell.angle_beta   90.00
_cell.angle_gamma   90.00
#
_symmetry.space_group_name_H-M   'P 1'
#
loop_
_entity.id
_entity.type
_entity.pdbx_description
1 polymer ?
#
loop_
_entity_poly.entity_id
_entity_poly.type
_entity_poly.pdbx_seq_one_letter_code
_entity_poly.pdbx_strand_id
1 'polypeptide(L)' 'LGLPYDHALDIWSVGCCLYEPYTEKVLFPGPSNNDMLLLHMELK' A
#
# COMPACT_ATOMS: atom_id res chain seq x y z
N LEU A 1 -4.06 11.57 -5.55
CA LEU A 1 -2.96 12.48 -5.98
C LEU A 1 -3.12 13.03 -7.40
N GLY A 2 -4.13 12.60 -8.19
CA GLY A 2 -4.35 13.14 -9.53
C GLY A 2 -3.28 12.76 -10.57
N LEU A 3 -2.38 11.83 -10.21
CA LEU A 3 -1.33 11.34 -11.08
C LEU A 3 -1.91 10.34 -12.10
N PRO A 4 -1.36 10.27 -13.33
CA PRO A 4 -1.69 9.22 -14.28
C PRO A 4 -1.43 7.83 -13.69
N TYR A 5 -2.32 6.89 -13.98
CA TYR A 5 -2.11 5.49 -13.63
C TYR A 5 -1.00 4.91 -14.51
N ASP A 6 -0.05 4.22 -13.91
CA ASP A 6 1.06 3.54 -14.58
C ASP A 6 1.30 2.18 -13.92
N HIS A 7 2.03 1.29 -14.59
CA HIS A 7 2.34 -0.07 -14.15
C HIS A 7 3.05 -0.13 -12.79
N ALA A 8 3.67 0.97 -12.35
CA ALA A 8 4.23 1.08 -11.00
C ALA A 8 3.19 0.80 -9.90
N LEU A 9 1.91 1.14 -10.12
CA LEU A 9 0.83 0.86 -9.17
C LEU A 9 0.51 -0.65 -9.05
N ASP A 10 0.61 -1.38 -10.15
CA ASP A 10 0.45 -2.84 -10.15
C ASP A 10 1.56 -3.50 -9.33
N ILE A 11 2.81 -3.06 -9.53
CA ILE A 11 3.97 -3.56 -8.77
C ILE A 11 3.85 -3.24 -7.28
N TRP A 12 3.38 -2.04 -6.92
CA TRP A 12 3.11 -1.70 -5.52
C TRP A 12 2.06 -2.62 -4.90
N SER A 13 0.98 -2.91 -5.64
CA SER A 13 -0.08 -3.82 -5.19
C SER A 13 0.45 -5.24 -4.97
N VAL A 14 1.28 -5.75 -5.89
CA VAL A 14 1.95 -7.05 -5.75
C VAL A 14 2.84 -7.09 -4.51
N GLY A 15 3.59 -6.02 -4.22
CA GLY A 15 4.41 -5.93 -3.00
C GLY A 15 3.58 -6.08 -1.72
N CYS A 16 2.43 -5.41 -1.64
CA CYS A 16 1.50 -5.55 -0.51
C CYS A 16 0.96 -6.97 -0.39
N CYS A 17 0.56 -7.58 -1.51
CA CYS A 17 0.04 -8.95 -1.55
C CYS A 17 1.10 -10.01 -1.18
N LEU A 18 2.39 -9.78 -1.45
CA LEU A 18 3.46 -10.69 -1.04
C LEU A 18 3.82 -10.53 0.44
N TYR A 19 3.73 -9.31 0.97
CA TYR A 19 3.96 -9.03 2.39
C TYR A 19 2.94 -9.74 3.30
N GLU A 20 1.68 -9.76 2.89
CA GLU A 20 0.58 -10.30 3.70
C GLU A 20 0.75 -11.78 4.10
N PRO A 21 0.99 -12.73 3.18
CA PRO A 21 1.22 -14.12 3.55
C PRO A 21 2.59 -14.33 4.22
N TYR A 22 3.56 -13.45 3.98
CA TYR A 22 4.88 -13.54 4.62
C TYR A 22 4.83 -13.17 6.12
N THR A 23 4.00 -12.19 6.49
CA THR A 23 3.92 -11.67 7.86
C THR A 23 2.62 -12.01 8.59
N GLU A 24 1.67 -12.63 7.89
CA GLU A 24 0.30 -12.89 8.34
C GLU A 24 -0.46 -11.61 8.72
N LYS A 25 -0.08 -10.46 8.16
CA LYS A 25 -0.66 -9.13 8.46
C LYS A 25 -0.85 -8.31 7.20
N VAL A 26 -1.94 -7.55 7.15
CA VAL A 26 -2.14 -6.53 6.11
C VAL A 26 -1.11 -5.41 6.28
N LEU A 27 -0.39 -5.06 5.20
CA LEU A 27 0.69 -4.07 5.24
C LEU A 27 0.22 -2.67 5.65
N PHE A 28 -0.91 -2.22 5.09
CA PHE A 28 -1.48 -0.90 5.35
C PHE A 28 -2.98 -0.97 5.65
N PRO A 29 -3.40 -1.23 6.89
CA PRO A 29 -4.82 -1.37 7.25
C PRO A 29 -5.52 -0.01 7.46
N GLY A 30 -5.49 0.86 6.45
CA GLY A 30 -6.12 2.18 6.49
C GLY A 30 -7.63 2.11 6.14
N PRO A 31 -8.55 2.51 7.05
CA PRO A 31 -9.99 2.46 6.78
C PRO A 31 -10.49 3.60 5.86
N SER A 32 -9.68 4.64 5.66
CA SER A 32 -9.92 5.71 4.68
C SER A 32 -8.69 5.95 3.81
N ASN A 33 -8.87 6.64 2.69
CA ASN A 33 -7.76 7.03 1.82
C ASN A 33 -6.69 7.86 2.56
N ASN A 34 -7.10 8.72 3.50
CA ASN A 34 -6.17 9.53 4.27
C ASN A 34 -5.37 8.68 5.27
N ASP A 35 -6.01 7.71 5.93
CA ASP A 35 -5.31 6.81 6.84
C ASP A 35 -4.32 5.92 6.09
N MET A 36 -4.70 5.43 4.91
CA MET A 36 -3.78 4.67 4.05
C MET A 36 -2.56 5.53 3.65
N LEU A 37 -2.76 6.79 3.26
CA LEU A 37 -1.66 7.70 2.92
C LEU A 37 -0.76 8.00 4.12
N LEU A 38 -1.32 8.16 5.31
CA LEU A 38 -0.53 8.34 6.53
C LEU A 38 0.36 7.13 6.79
N LEU A 39 -0.19 5.92 6.74
CA LEU A 39 0.56 4.67 6.96
C LEU A 39 1.70 4.50 5.93
N HIS A 40 1.47 4.92 4.69
CA HIS A 40 2.53 4.95 3.66
C HIS A 40 3.68 5.90 4.02
N MET A 41 3.37 7.06 4.58
CA MET A 41 4.38 8.07 4.95
C MET A 41 5.14 7.71 6.23
N GLU A 42 4.50 6.98 7.15
CA GLU A 42 5.11 6.52 8.40
C GLU A 42 6.07 5.33 8.20
N LEU A 43 5.91 4.59 7.08
CA LEU A 43 6.81 3.52 6.70
C LEU A 43 8.18 4.12 6.30
N LYS A 44 9.19 3.92 7.15
CA LYS A 44 10.58 4.40 6.96
C LYS A 44 11.45 3.42 6.18
#